data_AF-A0A1F9B2G2-F1
#
_entry.id   AF-A0A1F9B2G2-F1
#
_cell.length_a   1.000
_cell.length_b   1.000
_cell.length_c   1.000
_cell.angle_alpha   90.00
_cell.angle_beta   90.00
_cell.angle_gamma   90.00
#
_symmetry.space_group_name_H-M   'P 1'
#
loop_
_entity.id
_entity.type
_entity.pdbx_description
1 polymer ?
#
loop_
_entity_poly.entity_id
_entity_poly.type
_entity_poly.pdbx_seq_one_letter_code
_entity_poly.pdbx_strand_id
1 'polypeptide(L)' 'MTVRRVVEAVAVYPNWDDLRSEYPELEREDIRQALEFAAKNLDDQILPLEAA' A
#
# COMPACT_ATOMS: atom_id res chain seq x y z
N MET A 1 -9.02 0.10 9.62
CA MET A 1 -8.09 -0.84 8.93
C MET A 1 -6.66 -0.63 9.47
N THR A 2 -5.74 -1.59 9.34
CA THR A 2 -4.33 -1.41 9.81
C THR A 2 -3.40 -1.04 8.66
N VAL A 3 -2.31 -0.30 8.92
CA VAL A 3 -1.30 0.06 7.89
C VAL A 3 -0.80 -1.16 7.10
N ARG A 4 -0.50 -2.28 7.77
CA ARG A 4 -0.04 -3.51 7.11
C ARG A 4 -1.01 -3.96 6.01
N ARG A 5 -2.29 -4.07 6.36
CA ARG A 5 -3.37 -4.45 5.43
C ARG A 5 -3.50 -3.50 4.25
N VAL A 6 -3.30 -2.20 4.46
CA VAL A 6 -3.29 -1.21 3.37
C VAL A 6 -2.15 -1.50 2.40
N VAL A 7 -0.93 -1.71 2.92
CA VAL A 7 0.28 -2.01 2.12
C VAL A 7 0.14 -3.32 1.36
N GLU A 8 -0.42 -4.35 1.98
CA GLU A 8 -0.71 -5.63 1.32
C GLU A 8 -1.72 -5.43 0.16
N ALA A 9 -2.77 -4.65 0.38
CA ALA A 9 -3.81 -4.45 -0.61
C ALA A 9 -3.32 -3.63 -1.82
N VAL A 10 -2.56 -2.54 -1.61
CA VAL A 10 -1.97 -1.75 -2.72
C VAL A 10 -0.89 -2.53 -3.49
N ALA A 11 -0.28 -3.56 -2.89
CA ALA A 11 0.64 -4.45 -3.60
C ALA A 11 -0.09 -5.43 -4.53
N VAL A 12 -1.32 -5.83 -4.17
CA VAL A 12 -2.17 -6.75 -4.95
C VAL A 12 -2.95 -6.01 -6.04
N TYR A 13 -3.45 -4.81 -5.74
CA TYR A 13 -4.29 -4.02 -6.62
C TYR A 13 -3.50 -2.86 -7.25
N PRO A 14 -2.96 -3.02 -8.47
CA PRO A 14 -2.27 -1.94 -9.17
C PRO A 14 -3.21 -0.79 -9.57
N ASN A 15 -4.52 -1.06 -9.65
CA ASN A 15 -5.56 -0.07 -9.87
C ASN A 15 -6.28 0.27 -8.54
N TRP A 16 -6.38 1.56 -8.27
CA TRP A 16 -6.99 2.10 -7.05
C TRP A 16 -8.51 2.01 -7.06
N ASP A 17 -9.12 1.94 -8.25
CA ASP A 17 -10.58 1.80 -8.37
C ASP A 17 -11.04 0.41 -7.91
N ASP A 18 -10.32 -0.64 -8.35
CA ASP A 18 -10.53 -2.02 -7.90
C ASP A 18 -10.34 -2.16 -6.38
N LEU A 19 -9.26 -1.55 -5.83
CA LEU A 19 -9.01 -1.54 -4.39
C LEU A 19 -10.16 -0.90 -3.60
N ARG A 20 -10.73 0.20 -4.10
CA ARG A 20 -11.85 0.89 -3.46
C ARG A 20 -13.19 0.17 -3.64
N SER A 21 -13.35 -0.61 -4.70
CA SER A 21 -14.54 -1.44 -4.86
C SER A 21 -14.59 -2.54 -3.80
N GLU A 22 -13.44 -3.11 -3.43
CA GLU A 22 -13.31 -4.14 -2.39
C GLU A 22 -13.31 -3.53 -0.97
N TYR A 23 -12.73 -2.34 -0.81
CA TYR A 23 -12.66 -1.61 0.46
C TYR A 23 -13.27 -0.21 0.31
N PRO A 24 -14.62 -0.10 0.26
CA PRO A 24 -15.30 1.17 0.05
C PRO A 24 -15.10 2.16 1.21
N GLU A 25 -14.81 1.67 2.42
CA GLU A 25 -14.44 2.50 3.56
C GLU A 25 -13.02 3.08 3.49
N LEU A 26 -12.21 2.69 2.50
CA LEU A 26 -10.84 3.14 2.38
C LEU A 26 -10.76 4.44 1.57
N GLU A 27 -10.45 5.54 2.24
CA GLU A 27 -10.25 6.81 1.57
C GLU A 27 -8.85 6.91 0.96
N ARG A 28 -8.69 7.76 -0.06
CA ARG A 28 -7.38 8.02 -0.66
C ARG A 28 -6.38 8.58 0.35
N GLU A 29 -6.86 9.36 1.31
CA GLU A 29 -6.05 9.92 2.39
C GLU A 29 -5.50 8.80 3.29
N ASP A 30 -6.32 7.81 3.67
CA ASP A 30 -5.87 6.66 4.46
C ASP A 30 -4.76 5.87 3.77
N ILE A 31 -4.90 5.65 2.46
CA ILE A 31 -3.88 4.94 1.67
C ILE A 31 -2.58 5.73 1.68
N ARG A 32 -2.66 7.03 1.41
CA ARG A 32 -1.50 7.92 1.44
C ARG A 32 -0.83 7.92 2.81
N GLN A 33 -1.58 8.12 3.88
CA GLN A 33 -1.04 8.16 5.24
C GLN A 33 -0.41 6.82 5.65
N ALA A 34 -1.03 5.70 5.27
CA ALA A 34 -0.47 4.37 5.53
C ALA A 34 0.84 4.14 4.76
N LEU A 35 0.92 4.56 3.50
CA LEU A 35 2.14 4.49 2.70
C LEU A 35 3.24 5.39 3.26
N GLU A 36 2.91 6.63 3.64
CA GLU A 36 3.86 7.54 4.29
C GLU A 36 4.36 6.99 5.62
N PHE A 37 3.46 6.40 6.42
CA PHE A 37 3.86 5.73 7.65
C PHE A 37 4.80 4.55 7.35
N ALA A 38 4.46 3.68 6.41
CA ALA A 38 5.30 2.56 6.03
C ALA A 38 6.68 3.02 5.58
N ALA A 39 6.75 4.02 4.68
CA ALA A 39 8.01 4.58 4.19
C ALA A 39 8.88 5.16 5.32
N LYS A 40 8.29 5.87 6.29
CA LYS A 40 9.02 6.42 7.44
C LYS A 40 9.58 5.36 8.40
N ASN A 41 9.05 4.14 8.38
CA ASN A 41 9.47 3.05 9.25
C ASN A 41 10.44 2.08 8.54
N LEU A 42 10.64 2.23 7.24
CA LEU A 42 11.55 1.40 6.45
C LEU A 42 12.84 2.18 6.18
N ASP A 43 13.96 1.46 6.24
CA ASP A 43 15.24 1.99 5.78
C ASP A 43 15.24 2.05 4.25
N ASP A 44 15.92 3.04 3.67
CA ASP A 44 15.97 3.23 2.22
C ASP A 44 16.89 2.17 1.60
N GLN A 45 16.28 1.03 1.23
CA GLN A 45 16.97 -0.12 0.67
C GLN A 45 16.49 -0.39 -0.75
N ILE A 46 17.43 -0.40 -1.69
CA ILE A 46 17.17 -0.83 -3.06
C ILE A 46 17.25 -2.36 -3.08
N LEU A 47 16.09 -3.02 -3.15
CA LEU A 47 16.02 -4.45 -3.40
C LEU A 47 16.18 -4.70 -4.90
N PRO A 48 17.21 -5.45 -5.35
CA PRO A 48 17.31 -5.84 -6.74
C PRO A 48 16.10 -6.71 -7.10
N LEU A 49 15.41 -6.36 -8.18
CA LEU A 49 14.31 -7.17 -8.69
C LEU A 49 14.92 -8.41 -9.35
N GLU A 50 15.00 -9.52 -8.60
CA GLU A 50 15.34 -10.81 -9.20
C GLU A 50 14.16 -11.25 -10.06
N ALA A 51 14.34 -11.24 -11.39
CA ALA A 51 13.38 -11.80 -12.31
C ALA A 51 13.31 -13.31 -12.05
N ALA A 52 12.16 -13.78 -11.57
CA ALA A 52 11.84 -15.19 -11.37
C ALA A 52 11.53 -15.90 -12.70
#